data_AF-A0A2P9AUS3-F1
#
_entry.id   AF-A0A2P9AUS3-F1
#
_cell.length_a   1.000
_cell.length_b   1.000
_cell.length_c   1.000
_cell.angle_alpha   90.00
_cell.angle_beta   90.00
_cell.angle_gamma   90.00
#
_symmetry.space_group_name_H-M   'P 1'
#
loop_
_entity.id
_entity.type
_entity.pdbx_description
1 polymer ?
#
loop_
_entity_poly.entity_id
_entity_poly.type
_entity_poly.pdbx_seq_one_letter_code
_entity_poly.pdbx_strand_id
1 'polypeptide(L)'
;MSETYSPARNAVRLYRVTYSSIVPERGNKPTTATGLIAVPDRDGTSFPMISYQHGTAYGKQEVPSFPDQSPETQLMIAQFAGQGYVLVGADYFGLGDSDEPEGYLVKGSHQQARPLSTCWQQAGPCLII
;
A
#
# COMPACT_ATOMS: atom_id res chain seq x y z
N MET A 1 -2.28 -29.79 9.27
CA MET A 1 -2.38 -29.40 7.85
C MET A 1 -1.14 -28.56 7.55
N SER A 2 -0.22 -29.03 6.71
CA SER A 2 0.97 -28.25 6.33
C SER A 2 0.68 -27.61 4.98
N GLU A 3 0.36 -26.33 4.98
CA GLU A 3 0.19 -25.56 3.75
C GLU A 3 1.57 -25.38 3.10
N THR A 4 1.69 -25.76 1.83
CA THR A 4 2.94 -25.62 1.07
C THR A 4 2.88 -24.31 0.29
N TYR A 5 3.53 -23.27 0.80
CA TYR A 5 3.63 -21.99 0.11
C TYR A 5 4.68 -22.05 -1.01
N SER A 6 4.42 -21.32 -2.10
CA SER A 6 5.42 -21.14 -3.16
C SER A 6 6.57 -20.29 -2.62
N PRO A 7 7.84 -20.75 -2.71
CA PRO A 7 8.97 -19.95 -2.25
C PRO A 7 9.11 -18.68 -3.10
N ALA A 8 9.59 -17.60 -2.47
CA ALA A 8 9.91 -16.37 -3.17
C ALA A 8 11.00 -16.61 -4.23
N ARG A 9 10.86 -15.97 -5.40
CA ARG A 9 11.81 -16.06 -6.50
C ARG A 9 12.75 -14.86 -6.57
N ASN A 10 12.36 -13.74 -5.96
CA ASN A 10 13.09 -12.48 -5.98
C ASN A 10 13.16 -11.93 -4.55
N ALA A 11 14.26 -11.25 -4.22
CA ALA A 11 14.24 -10.32 -3.10
C ALA A 11 13.29 -9.15 -3.41
N VAL A 12 12.86 -8.42 -2.38
CA VAL A 12 11.90 -7.32 -2.54
C VAL A 12 12.42 -6.09 -1.83
N ARG A 13 12.41 -4.96 -2.52
CA ARG A 13 12.69 -3.63 -1.95
C ARG A 13 11.38 -3.01 -1.52
N LEU A 14 11.29 -2.65 -0.24
CA LEU A 14 10.10 -2.06 0.36
C LEU A 14 10.31 -0.55 0.53
N TYR A 15 9.35 0.22 0.04
CA TYR A 15 9.33 1.67 0.17
C TYR A 15 8.05 2.07 0.89
N ARG A 16 8.21 2.80 2.00
CA ARG A 16 7.12 3.55 2.59
C ARG A 16 6.99 4.87 1.85
N VAL A 17 5.78 5.25 1.51
CA VAL A 17 5.52 6.48 0.75
C VAL A 17 4.45 7.29 1.43
N THR A 18 4.61 8.61 1.34
CA THR A 18 3.66 9.59 1.85
C THR A 18 3.18 10.44 0.68
N TYR A 19 1.87 10.59 0.52
CA TYR A 19 1.29 11.32 -0.61
C TYR A 19 0.09 12.16 -0.18
N SER A 20 -0.10 13.27 -0.89
CA SER A 20 -1.27 14.13 -0.70
C SER A 20 -2.52 13.48 -1.31
N SER A 21 -3.65 13.65 -0.63
CA SER A 21 -4.96 13.26 -1.12
C SER A 21 -6.03 14.24 -0.61
N ILE A 22 -7.29 13.91 -0.83
CA ILE A 22 -8.45 14.67 -0.37
C ILE A 22 -9.45 13.73 0.30
N VAL A 23 -10.20 14.21 1.28
CA VAL A 23 -11.30 13.45 1.90
C VAL A 23 -12.62 13.90 1.27
N PRO A 24 -13.23 13.10 0.37
CA PRO A 24 -14.42 13.52 -0.38
C PRO A 24 -15.60 13.90 0.54
N GLU A 25 -15.79 13.14 1.62
CA GLU A 25 -16.88 13.31 2.56
C GLU A 25 -16.77 14.60 3.39
N ARG A 26 -15.61 15.27 3.36
CA ARG A 26 -15.34 16.53 4.07
C ARG A 26 -15.16 17.70 3.10
N GLY A 27 -15.90 17.70 1.99
CA GLY A 27 -15.83 18.75 0.99
C GLY A 27 -14.46 18.82 0.31
N ASN A 28 -13.86 17.66 0.01
CA ASN A 28 -12.51 17.54 -0.55
C ASN A 28 -11.40 18.17 0.33
N LYS A 29 -11.54 18.10 1.65
CA LYS A 29 -10.51 18.55 2.59
C LYS A 29 -9.15 17.90 2.23
N PRO A 30 -8.08 18.68 1.99
CA PRO A 30 -6.75 18.14 1.78
C PRO A 30 -6.29 17.29 2.98
N THR A 31 -5.64 16.17 2.69
CA THR A 31 -5.08 15.26 3.68
C THR A 31 -3.79 14.61 3.17
N THR A 32 -3.10 13.91 4.05
CA THR A 32 -1.93 13.10 3.75
C THR A 32 -2.26 11.64 4.04
N ALA A 33 -1.84 10.74 3.16
CA ALA A 33 -1.94 9.31 3.36
C ALA A 33 -0.58 8.65 3.18
N THR A 34 -0.43 7.48 3.78
CA THR A 34 0.75 6.63 3.67
C THR A 34 0.43 5.30 3.00
N GLY A 35 1.46 4.63 2.53
CA GLY A 35 1.33 3.30 1.95
C GLY A 35 2.67 2.63 1.69
N LEU A 36 2.60 1.47 1.08
CA LEU A 36 3.70 0.61 0.68
C LEU A 36 3.81 0.55 -0.84
N ILE A 37 5.04 0.62 -1.34
CA ILE A 37 5.43 0.12 -2.66
C ILE A 37 6.48 -0.96 -2.45
N ALA A 38 6.18 -2.18 -2.86
CA ALA A 38 7.09 -3.31 -2.83
C ALA A 38 7.51 -3.68 -4.26
N VAL A 39 8.81 -3.51 -4.56
CA VAL A 39 9.37 -3.70 -5.90
C VAL A 39 10.26 -4.95 -5.91
N PRO A 40 10.04 -5.90 -6.82
CA PRO A 40 10.91 -7.07 -6.96
C PRO A 40 12.32 -6.64 -7.39
N ASP A 41 13.34 -7.18 -6.72
CA ASP A 41 14.74 -6.94 -7.06
C ASP A 41 15.17 -7.90 -8.17
N ARG A 42 14.88 -7.52 -9.42
CA ARG A 42 15.26 -8.25 -10.62
C ARG A 42 15.43 -7.32 -11.81
N ASP A 43 16.14 -7.80 -12.83
CA ASP A 43 16.32 -7.04 -14.07
C ASP A 43 14.99 -6.78 -14.80
N GLY A 44 14.83 -5.56 -15.29
CA GLY A 44 13.67 -5.12 -16.04
C GLY A 44 13.29 -3.67 -15.72
N THR A 45 12.64 -3.02 -16.68
CA THR A 45 12.13 -1.64 -16.53
C THR A 45 10.61 -1.57 -16.46
N SER A 46 9.92 -2.72 -16.63
CA SER A 46 8.48 -2.82 -16.62
C SER A 46 8.05 -4.10 -15.88
N PHE A 47 7.13 -3.93 -14.94
CA PHE A 47 6.62 -5.01 -14.09
C PHE A 47 5.09 -4.96 -14.05
N PRO A 48 4.41 -6.11 -14.00
CA PRO A 48 2.99 -6.13 -13.69
C PRO A 48 2.76 -5.59 -12.27
N MET A 49 1.72 -4.78 -12.10
CA MET A 49 1.40 -4.15 -10.82
C MET A 49 0.13 -4.75 -10.20
N ILE A 50 0.14 -4.92 -8.88
CA ILE A 50 -1.02 -5.27 -8.07
C ILE A 50 -1.30 -4.13 -7.11
N SER A 51 -2.50 -3.56 -7.22
CA SER A 51 -3.04 -2.68 -6.20
C SER A 51 -3.76 -3.55 -5.18
N TYR A 52 -3.16 -3.68 -4.00
CA TYR A 52 -3.66 -4.44 -2.87
C TYR A 52 -4.35 -3.52 -1.85
N GLN A 53 -5.32 -4.10 -1.16
CA GLN A 53 -6.16 -3.46 -0.18
C GLN A 53 -6.29 -4.35 1.03
N HIS A 54 -5.75 -3.87 2.14
CA HIS A 54 -5.77 -4.60 3.38
C HIS A 54 -7.17 -4.68 3.96
N GLY A 55 -7.38 -5.69 4.80
CA GLY A 55 -8.59 -5.89 5.57
C GLY A 55 -8.72 -4.90 6.74
N THR A 56 -9.68 -5.17 7.61
CA THR A 56 -9.87 -4.37 8.83
C THR A 56 -8.64 -4.45 9.73
N ALA A 57 -8.11 -3.28 10.11
CA ALA A 57 -7.02 -3.13 11.07
C ALA A 57 -7.58 -2.46 12.34
N TYR A 58 -7.15 -2.92 13.52
CA TYR A 58 -7.55 -2.29 14.79
C TYR A 58 -6.43 -1.43 15.36
N GLY A 59 -5.18 -1.80 15.10
CA GLY A 59 -4.01 -0.99 15.38
C GLY A 59 -3.74 0.01 14.25
N LYS A 60 -3.38 1.24 14.62
CA LYS A 60 -3.05 2.30 13.64
C LYS A 60 -1.95 1.88 12.65
N GLN A 61 -1.01 1.05 13.10
CA GLN A 61 0.14 0.59 12.31
C GLN A 61 -0.01 -0.84 11.79
N GLU A 62 -1.18 -1.47 11.90
CA GLU A 62 -1.42 -2.83 11.33
C GLU A 62 -1.72 -2.76 9.81
N VAL A 63 -0.99 -1.90 9.10
CA VAL A 63 -1.27 -1.46 7.72
C VAL A 63 -0.06 -1.65 6.79
N PRO A 64 -0.23 -1.55 5.46
CA PRO A 64 0.82 -1.84 4.49
C PRO A 64 2.15 -1.10 4.72
N SER A 65 2.14 0.17 5.09
CA SER A 65 3.37 0.95 5.32
C SER A 65 4.21 0.48 6.51
N PHE A 66 3.65 -0.35 7.39
CA PHE A 66 4.31 -0.98 8.53
C PHE A 66 4.21 -2.52 8.41
N PRO A 67 4.88 -3.11 7.40
CA PRO A 67 4.71 -4.54 7.10
C PRO A 67 5.10 -5.45 8.27
N ASP A 68 6.02 -5.03 9.15
CA ASP A 68 6.40 -5.79 10.35
C ASP A 68 5.25 -5.97 11.35
N GLN A 69 4.25 -5.09 11.31
CA GLN A 69 3.06 -5.11 12.16
C GLN A 69 1.81 -5.62 11.43
N SER A 70 1.93 -6.00 10.15
CA SER A 70 0.82 -6.45 9.32
C SER A 70 1.13 -7.81 8.70
N PRO A 71 0.80 -8.93 9.38
CA PRO A 71 1.01 -10.28 8.84
C PRO A 71 0.32 -10.52 7.49
N GLU A 72 -0.85 -9.89 7.28
CA GLU A 72 -1.55 -9.90 5.99
C GLU A 72 -0.65 -9.29 4.90
N THR A 73 -0.09 -8.10 5.16
CA THR A 73 0.82 -7.42 4.22
C THR A 73 2.07 -8.26 3.94
N GLN A 74 2.66 -8.90 4.95
CA GLN A 74 3.83 -9.78 4.75
C GLN A 74 3.52 -10.93 3.80
N LEU A 75 2.35 -11.57 3.97
CA LEU A 75 1.91 -12.63 3.09
C LEU A 75 1.70 -12.11 1.65
N MET A 76 1.11 -10.93 1.48
CA MET A 76 0.91 -10.32 0.18
C MET A 76 2.24 -9.95 -0.50
N ILE A 77 3.22 -9.43 0.24
CA ILE A 77 4.57 -9.17 -0.27
C ILE A 77 5.20 -10.47 -0.75
N ALA A 78 5.18 -11.52 0.08
CA ALA A 78 5.79 -12.81 -0.25
C ALA A 78 5.14 -13.46 -1.48
N GLN A 79 3.80 -13.42 -1.56
CA GLN A 79 3.03 -14.09 -2.61
C GLN A 79 3.08 -13.36 -3.96
N PHE A 80 3.20 -12.03 -3.96
CA PHE A 80 3.14 -11.23 -5.19
C PHE A 80 4.47 -10.57 -5.52
N ALA A 81 5.01 -9.75 -4.62
CA ALA A 81 6.27 -9.07 -4.86
C ALA A 81 7.44 -10.06 -4.95
N GLY A 82 7.46 -11.07 -4.08
CA GLY A 82 8.43 -12.18 -4.16
C GLY A 82 8.36 -12.97 -5.47
N GLN A 83 7.24 -12.93 -6.20
CA GLN A 83 7.05 -13.60 -7.49
C GLN A 83 7.31 -12.71 -8.71
N GLY A 84 7.58 -11.41 -8.51
CA GLY A 84 7.96 -10.48 -9.60
C GLY A 84 6.91 -9.43 -9.95
N TYR A 85 5.90 -9.21 -9.12
CA TYR A 85 4.90 -8.14 -9.28
C TYR A 85 5.29 -6.92 -8.46
N VAL A 86 5.04 -5.71 -8.95
CA VAL A 86 5.06 -4.52 -8.08
C VAL A 86 3.78 -4.53 -7.27
N LEU A 87 3.89 -4.59 -5.95
CA LEU A 87 2.75 -4.56 -5.04
C LEU A 87 2.64 -3.17 -4.44
N VAL A 88 1.47 -2.54 -4.56
CA VAL A 88 1.18 -1.26 -3.91
C VAL A 88 0.00 -1.41 -2.97
N GLY A 89 0.10 -0.86 -1.75
CA GLY A 89 -0.95 -0.90 -0.75
C GLY A 89 -1.06 0.45 -0.05
N ALA A 90 -2.26 1.02 0.00
CA ALA A 90 -2.53 2.22 0.77
C ALA A 90 -2.96 1.85 2.19
N ASP A 91 -2.63 2.68 3.18
CA ASP A 91 -3.03 2.46 4.57
C ASP A 91 -4.46 2.90 4.88
N TYR A 92 -5.14 3.54 3.93
CA TYR A 92 -6.38 4.29 4.13
C TYR A 92 -6.22 5.53 5.02
N PHE A 93 -7.23 6.41 4.96
CA PHE A 93 -7.24 7.61 5.79
C PHE A 93 -7.48 7.24 7.26
N GLY A 94 -6.64 7.80 8.13
CA GLY A 94 -6.66 7.65 9.57
C GLY A 94 -5.87 6.48 10.16
N LEU A 95 -5.18 5.71 9.32
CA LEU A 95 -4.21 4.71 9.73
C LEU A 95 -2.79 5.09 9.26
N GLY A 96 -1.79 4.30 9.63
CA GLY A 96 -0.39 4.60 9.43
C GLY A 96 0.00 5.90 10.11
N ASP A 97 0.61 6.81 9.35
CA ASP A 97 1.01 8.14 9.83
C ASP A 97 -0.05 9.23 9.54
N SER A 98 -1.28 8.86 9.17
CA SER A 98 -2.37 9.82 8.97
C SER A 98 -2.84 10.46 10.27
N ASP A 99 -3.13 11.77 10.24
CA ASP A 99 -3.72 12.53 11.35
C ASP A 99 -5.25 12.65 11.30
N GLU A 100 -5.88 12.22 10.19
CA GLU A 100 -7.34 12.15 10.08
C GLU A 100 -7.93 11.00 10.92
N PRO A 101 -9.21 11.06 11.33
CA PRO A 101 -9.89 9.89 11.88
C PRO A 101 -10.11 8.83 10.79
N GLU A 102 -10.18 7.56 11.21
CA GLU A 102 -10.34 6.44 10.29
C GLU A 102 -11.66 6.52 9.50
N GLY A 103 -11.57 6.40 8.18
CA GLY A 103 -12.73 6.33 7.29
C GLY A 103 -13.32 4.93 7.14
N TYR A 104 -13.47 4.15 8.23
CA TYR A 104 -13.86 2.74 8.17
C TYR A 104 -15.15 2.51 7.34
N LEU A 105 -15.06 1.66 6.31
CA LEU A 105 -16.12 1.37 5.33
C LEU A 105 -16.70 2.61 4.59
N VAL A 106 -16.04 3.76 4.65
CA VAL A 106 -16.40 4.95 3.88
C VAL A 106 -15.88 4.81 2.45
N LYS A 107 -16.79 4.54 1.52
CA LYS A 107 -16.47 4.22 0.11
C LYS A 107 -15.59 5.27 -0.57
N GLY A 108 -15.92 6.55 -0.49
CA GLY A 108 -15.19 7.61 -1.20
C GLY A 108 -13.79 7.76 -0.65
N SER A 109 -13.65 7.82 0.68
CA SER A 109 -12.36 7.79 1.38
C SER A 109 -11.49 6.58 0.99
N HIS A 110 -12.05 5.36 0.96
CA HIS A 110 -11.29 4.16 0.57
C HIS A 110 -10.88 4.16 -0.91
N GLN A 111 -11.68 4.73 -1.81
CA GLN A 111 -11.32 4.88 -3.23
C GLN A 111 -10.23 5.93 -3.40
N GLN A 112 -10.36 7.06 -2.71
CA GLN A 112 -9.46 8.21 -2.78
C GLN A 112 -8.14 8.00 -2.01
N ALA A 113 -8.07 7.00 -1.14
CA ALA A 113 -6.82 6.55 -0.54
C ALA A 113 -5.97 5.70 -1.49
N ARG A 114 -6.50 5.19 -2.61
CA ARG A 114 -5.76 4.31 -3.55
C ARG A 114 -4.99 4.99 -4.70
N PRO A 115 -4.81 6.33 -4.83
CA PRO A 115 -4.17 6.91 -6.01
C PRO A 115 -2.67 6.60 -6.10
N LEU A 116 -2.11 5.85 -5.14
CA LEU A 116 -0.71 5.42 -5.21
C LEU A 116 -0.38 4.62 -6.48
N SER A 117 -1.28 3.77 -6.97
CA SER A 117 -1.09 3.06 -8.24
C SER A 117 -1.11 4.02 -9.44
N THR A 118 -1.97 5.04 -9.39
CA THR A 118 -2.04 6.10 -10.41
C THR A 118 -0.80 6.99 -10.38
N CYS A 119 -0.30 7.33 -9.18
CA CYS A 119 0.90 8.13 -8.98
C CYS A 119 2.15 7.42 -9.53
N TRP A 120 2.29 6.11 -9.26
CA TRP A 120 3.38 5.31 -9.82
C TRP A 120 3.32 5.18 -11.33
N GLN A 121 2.11 5.10 -11.93
CA GLN A 121 1.95 5.05 -13.38
C GLN A 121 2.22 6.40 -14.07
N GLN A 122 2.09 7.53 -13.36
CA GLN A 122 2.16 8.87 -13.98
C GLN A 122 3.52 9.57 -13.87
N ALA A 123 4.53 8.99 -13.22
CA ALA A 123 5.86 9.61 -13.05
C ALA A 123 5.81 11.09 -12.54
N GLY A 124 4.75 11.45 -11.81
CA GLY A 124 4.59 12.74 -11.13
C GLY A 124 5.23 12.72 -9.74
N PRO A 125 5.22 13.84 -8.98
CA PRO A 125 5.94 13.96 -7.71
C PRO A 125 5.23 13.19 -6.59
N CYS A 126 5.29 11.86 -6.65
CA CYS A 126 5.23 11.05 -5.45
C CYS A 126 6.54 11.31 -4.72
N LEU A 127 6.48 12.04 -3.61
CA LEU A 127 7.64 12.23 -2.75
C LEU A 127 7.96 10.86 -2.10
N ILE A 128 8.89 10.13 -2.72
CA ILE A 128 9.55 8.98 -2.11
C ILE A 128 10.54 9.60 -1.11
N ILE A 129 10.09 9.78 0.13
CA ILE A 129 10.98 10.08 1.27
C ILE A 129 11.56 8.80 1.84
#